data_AF-A0AAE0QHN6-F1
#
_entry.id   AF-A0AAE0QHN6-F1
#
_cell.length_a   1.000
_cell.length_b   1.000
_cell.length_c   1.000
_cell.angle_alpha   90.00
_cell.angle_beta   90.00
_cell.angle_gamma   90.00
#
_symmetry.space_group_name_H-M   'P 1'
#
loop_
_entity.id
_entity.type
_entity.pdbx_description
1 polymer ?
#
loop_
_entity_poly.entity_id
_entity_poly.type
_entity_poly.pdbx_seq_one_letter_code
_entity_poly.pdbx_strand_id
1 'polypeptide(L)'
;MGHSQELSKFKHVSVTSPINLFIIVIYRPPGLLGDFLEEMYTLLSVFPSDSTPLMVLVDFNLPPDKLHSSGLLALLNSFSLSFNSCPPTHKEGNVLDLVFTHPSPATDMTATPLHISDHHLVSFTITLPILPKHLISYHTLLSKFSLDVTSAKTSFYKEKLETSAQDPRKLHNIFSSLLNPPAPPSPSSLTAEDFATFYTEKIERICQTFKSLPTSSTSHSQHSAIPSLTQLSTVAAEEVLQITQSCNPTTCPLDPIHSAMLQTISPDLLPFITTVINGSLTSGHVPTVFKKARVIPILNKPALDPSDISNYRPVSLLSFLSKILERVACNQLSDYLMQNNLHDPNQSSFKAAHSTQTALLAVTEKLQAARSAKLSSVLILLDLSAAFDTVNHRTLLSTLRSLGICGTAWEWFASYLDGRSYQTYHLGRTA
;
A
#
# COMPACT_ATOMS: atom_id res chain seq x y z
N MET A 1 40.06 20.88 42.50
CA MET A 1 38.99 20.77 43.52
C MET A 1 37.74 20.33 42.79
N GLY A 2 37.16 19.22 43.23
CA GLY A 2 36.26 18.38 42.44
C GLY A 2 34.94 19.05 42.07
N HIS A 3 34.56 18.91 40.81
CA HIS A 3 33.17 19.07 40.40
C HIS A 3 32.36 17.87 40.90
N SER A 4 31.24 18.22 41.51
CA SER A 4 30.26 17.38 42.16
C SER A 4 29.82 16.19 41.31
N GLN A 5 29.68 15.03 41.94
CA GLN A 5 28.89 13.92 41.42
C GLN A 5 27.44 14.38 41.24
N GLU A 6 26.92 14.37 40.01
CA GLU A 6 25.47 14.37 39.78
C GLU A 6 24.95 12.94 39.92
N LEU A 7 24.48 12.60 41.10
CA LEU A 7 23.61 11.46 41.34
C LEU A 7 22.20 11.96 41.62
N SER A 8 21.29 11.82 40.66
CA SER A 8 19.95 11.24 40.86
C SER A 8 19.09 11.36 39.59
N LYS A 9 18.91 10.25 38.86
CA LYS A 9 17.77 10.10 37.93
C LYS A 9 16.83 9.04 38.51
N PHE A 10 15.85 9.49 39.29
CA PHE A 10 14.72 8.64 39.67
C PHE A 10 13.77 8.55 38.48
N LYS A 11 13.55 7.33 37.96
CA LYS A 11 12.53 7.04 36.95
C LYS A 11 11.48 6.14 37.59
N HIS A 12 10.26 6.64 37.74
CA HIS A 12 9.12 5.83 38.15
C HIS A 12 8.22 5.60 36.93
N VAL A 13 8.06 4.35 36.52
CA VAL A 13 7.13 3.91 35.48
C VAL A 13 6.22 2.87 36.13
N SER A 14 4.93 3.16 36.30
CA SER A 14 3.95 2.16 36.74
C SER A 14 3.17 1.64 35.54
N VAL A 15 3.36 0.36 35.22
CA VAL A 15 2.62 -0.34 34.14
C VAL A 15 1.50 -1.17 34.77
N THR A 16 0.25 -0.89 34.41
CA THR A 16 -0.96 -1.50 35.01
C THR A 16 -1.61 -2.61 34.16
N SER A 17 -1.04 -2.98 33.00
CA SER A 17 -1.59 -3.98 32.08
C SER A 17 -0.53 -4.50 31.09
N PRO A 18 -0.60 -5.75 30.58
CA PRO A 18 0.34 -6.26 29.58
C PRO A 18 0.09 -5.60 28.21
N ILE A 19 0.81 -4.50 27.95
CA ILE A 19 0.90 -3.84 26.65
C ILE A 19 2.38 -3.76 26.28
N ASN A 20 2.72 -4.13 25.05
CA ASN A 20 4.07 -3.91 24.52
C ASN A 20 4.21 -2.41 24.19
N LEU A 21 5.07 -1.72 24.92
CA LEU A 21 5.37 -0.29 24.76
C LEU A 21 6.87 -0.14 24.58
N PHE A 22 7.29 0.52 23.51
CA PHE A 22 8.70 0.89 23.31
C PHE A 22 8.95 2.28 23.88
N ILE A 23 9.89 2.38 24.81
CA ILE A 23 10.34 3.66 25.37
C ILE A 23 11.81 3.84 25.04
N ILE A 24 12.10 4.84 24.22
CA ILE A 24 13.47 5.26 23.92
C ILE A 24 13.76 6.49 24.76
N VAL A 25 14.86 6.47 25.52
CA VAL A 25 15.32 7.63 26.28
C VAL A 25 16.67 8.06 25.72
N ILE A 26 16.72 9.28 25.18
CA ILE A 26 17.90 9.84 24.54
C ILE A 26 18.39 11.02 25.38
N TYR A 27 19.69 11.06 25.65
CA TYR A 27 20.36 12.22 26.20
C TYR A 27 21.39 12.70 25.17
N ARG A 28 21.24 13.95 24.72
CA ARG A 28 22.20 14.59 23.82
C ARG A 28 22.99 15.63 24.60
N PRO A 29 24.31 15.48 24.76
CA PRO A 29 25.13 16.52 25.38
C PRO A 29 25.15 17.80 24.52
N PRO A 30 25.39 18.98 25.11
CA PRO A 30 25.48 20.24 24.37
C PRO A 30 26.63 20.23 23.35
N GLY A 31 26.39 20.74 22.14
CA GLY A 31 27.39 20.75 21.06
C GLY A 31 26.80 20.85 19.65
N LEU A 32 27.64 20.61 18.63
CA LEU A 32 27.21 20.50 17.22
C LEU A 32 26.36 19.25 17.00
N LEU A 33 25.52 19.24 15.96
CA LEU A 33 24.63 18.11 15.67
C LEU A 33 25.42 16.89 15.12
N GLY A 34 26.52 17.10 14.39
CA GLY A 34 27.37 16.01 13.86
C GLY A 34 26.58 14.95 13.09
N ASP A 35 26.93 13.68 13.29
CA ASP A 35 26.27 12.50 12.69
C ASP A 35 24.99 12.05 13.44
N PHE A 36 24.55 12.80 14.46
CA PHE A 36 23.45 12.43 15.35
C PHE A 36 22.14 12.14 14.61
N LEU A 37 21.84 12.85 13.51
CA LEU A 37 20.64 12.61 12.72
C LEU A 37 20.67 11.26 12.00
N GLU A 38 21.83 10.86 11.47
CA GLU A 38 22.02 9.57 10.80
C GLU A 38 21.94 8.41 11.79
N GLU A 39 22.53 8.58 12.98
CA GLU A 39 22.43 7.63 14.08
C GLU A 39 20.98 7.48 14.57
N MET A 40 20.26 8.60 14.71
CA MET A 40 18.86 8.59 15.12
C MET A 40 17.95 7.95 14.06
N TYR A 41 18.18 8.22 12.77
CA TYR A 41 17.48 7.54 11.68
C TYR A 41 17.72 6.02 11.73
N THR A 42 18.98 5.62 11.88
CA THR A 42 19.36 4.20 11.99
C THR A 42 18.66 3.54 13.18
N LEU A 43 18.67 4.19 14.35
CA LEU A 43 17.98 3.69 15.55
C LEU A 43 16.47 3.53 15.33
N LEU A 44 15.80 4.55 14.80
CA LEU A 44 14.35 4.53 14.58
C LEU A 44 13.94 3.50 13.52
N SER A 45 14.81 3.22 12.54
CA SER A 45 14.56 2.20 11.51
C SER A 45 14.53 0.75 12.04
N VAL A 46 15.06 0.50 13.23
CA VAL A 46 15.02 -0.82 13.89
C VAL A 46 13.65 -1.12 14.48
N PHE A 47 12.85 -0.09 14.77
CA PHE A 47 11.53 -0.26 15.35
C PHE A 47 10.49 -0.49 14.26
N PRO A 48 9.61 -1.51 14.38
CA PRO A 48 8.59 -1.77 13.39
C PRO A 48 7.61 -0.59 13.32
N SER A 49 7.29 -0.14 12.10
CA SER A 49 6.30 0.91 11.84
C SER A 49 4.84 0.48 12.14
N ASP A 50 4.66 -0.74 12.64
CA ASP A 50 3.35 -1.33 12.91
C ASP A 50 2.90 -1.08 14.35
N SER A 51 1.89 -0.21 14.50
CA SER A 51 0.85 -0.06 15.56
C SER A 51 1.19 -0.28 17.05
N THR A 52 2.44 -0.60 17.39
CA THR A 52 2.97 -0.73 18.73
C THR A 52 3.32 0.67 19.22
N PRO A 53 2.76 1.13 20.35
CA PRO A 53 3.05 2.46 20.84
C PRO A 53 4.55 2.67 21.04
N LEU A 54 5.06 3.75 20.45
CA LEU A 54 6.45 4.17 20.54
C LEU A 54 6.50 5.54 21.21
N MET A 55 7.31 5.65 22.25
CA MET A 55 7.58 6.90 22.94
C MET A 55 9.07 7.20 22.92
N VAL A 56 9.42 8.40 22.46
CA VAL A 56 10.79 8.90 22.46
C VAL A 56 10.86 10.09 23.41
N LEU A 57 11.58 9.91 24.51
CA LEU A 57 11.82 10.92 25.54
C LEU A 57 13.24 11.44 25.35
N VAL A 58 13.38 12.74 25.09
CA VAL A 58 14.69 13.28 24.73
C VAL A 58 15.04 14.53 25.48
N ASP A 59 16.22 14.56 26.06
CA ASP A 59 16.90 15.78 26.49
C ASP A 59 17.89 16.20 25.40
N PHE A 60 17.51 17.19 24.58
CA PHE A 60 18.28 17.57 23.39
C PHE A 60 19.32 18.67 23.63
N ASN A 61 19.26 19.35 24.79
CA ASN A 61 20.00 20.59 25.01
C ASN A 61 19.84 21.60 23.84
N LEU A 62 18.64 21.62 23.23
CA LEU A 62 18.28 22.48 22.11
C LEU A 62 16.92 23.14 22.39
N PRO A 63 16.83 24.47 22.30
CA PRO A 63 15.53 25.15 22.36
C PRO A 63 14.60 24.70 21.23
N PRO A 64 13.26 24.69 21.43
CA PRO A 64 12.28 24.28 20.43
C PRO A 64 12.39 25.04 19.10
N ASP A 65 12.77 26.32 19.15
CA ASP A 65 12.92 27.16 17.98
C ASP A 65 14.02 26.67 17.02
N LYS A 66 15.04 25.99 17.56
CA LYS A 66 16.13 25.40 16.77
C LYS A 66 15.79 24.00 16.23
N LEU A 67 14.75 23.38 16.77
CA LEU A 67 14.30 22.04 16.37
C LEU A 67 13.87 22.01 14.90
N HIS A 68 13.13 23.04 14.47
CA HIS A 68 12.70 23.22 13.08
C HIS A 68 13.88 23.41 12.11
N SER A 69 14.87 24.21 12.50
CA SER A 69 16.07 24.47 11.67
C SER A 69 17.02 23.28 11.57
N SER A 70 16.92 22.32 12.49
CA SER A 70 17.87 21.20 12.62
C SER A 70 17.53 19.96 11.80
N GLY A 71 16.39 19.91 11.10
CA GLY A 71 15.92 18.72 10.39
C GLY A 71 15.42 17.57 11.30
N LEU A 72 15.68 17.65 12.60
CA LEU A 72 15.33 16.65 13.61
C LEU A 72 13.82 16.40 13.71
N LEU A 73 13.01 17.47 13.68
CA LEU A 73 11.55 17.36 13.71
C LEU A 73 11.01 16.70 12.44
N ALA A 74 11.59 17.00 11.27
CA ALA A 74 11.20 16.39 10.00
C ALA A 74 11.52 14.89 9.99
N LEU A 75 12.67 14.51 10.55
CA LEU A 75 13.06 13.11 10.74
C LEU A 75 12.11 12.38 11.69
N LEU A 76 11.76 12.95 12.85
CA LEU A 76 10.82 12.30 13.77
C LEU A 76 9.41 12.16 13.17
N ASN A 77 8.95 13.19 12.46
CA ASN A 77 7.67 13.14 11.74
C ASN A 77 7.63 12.06 10.65
N SER A 78 8.77 11.73 10.00
CA SER A 78 8.82 10.68 8.98
C SER A 78 8.55 9.28 9.56
N PHE A 79 8.80 9.09 10.86
CA PHE A 79 8.43 7.89 11.63
C PHE A 79 7.07 8.02 12.32
N SER A 80 6.23 8.97 11.91
CA SER A 80 4.90 9.23 12.48
C SER A 80 4.90 9.59 13.98
N LEU A 81 6.04 10.03 14.52
CA LEU A 81 6.15 10.52 15.89
C LEU A 81 5.65 11.96 15.98
N SER A 82 4.64 12.19 16.81
CA SER A 82 4.10 13.52 17.05
C SER A 82 4.83 14.22 18.20
N PHE A 83 5.24 15.47 17.97
CA PHE A 83 5.78 16.32 19.04
C PHE A 83 4.64 16.75 19.98
N ASN A 84 4.82 16.53 21.27
CA ASN A 84 3.89 16.99 22.29
C ASN A 84 4.44 18.27 22.92
N SER A 85 3.71 19.38 22.79
CA SER A 85 4.12 20.67 23.34
C SER A 85 4.13 20.64 24.87
N CYS A 86 5.30 20.88 25.47
CA CYS A 86 5.53 20.84 26.91
C CYS A 86 5.70 22.25 27.50
N PRO A 87 5.22 22.51 28.73
CA PRO A 87 5.63 23.69 29.50
C PRO A 87 7.16 23.72 29.70
N PRO A 88 7.76 24.86 30.10
CA PRO A 88 9.18 24.94 30.41
C PRO A 88 9.66 23.81 31.33
N THR A 89 10.61 23.01 30.85
CA THR A 89 11.12 21.84 31.57
C THR A 89 12.39 22.13 32.34
N HIS A 90 12.99 23.31 32.16
CA HIS A 90 14.21 23.75 32.85
C HIS A 90 13.95 25.01 33.70
N LYS A 91 14.67 25.18 34.81
CA LYS A 91 14.55 26.36 35.71
C LYS A 91 14.75 27.71 35.02
N GLU A 92 15.49 27.74 33.90
CA GLU A 92 15.72 28.95 33.10
C GLU A 92 14.56 29.28 32.13
N GLY A 93 13.46 28.53 32.16
CA GLY A 93 12.30 28.78 31.29
C GLY A 93 12.40 28.12 29.92
N ASN A 94 13.44 27.32 29.67
CA ASN A 94 13.64 26.58 28.42
C ASN A 94 12.90 25.22 28.44
N VAL A 95 12.51 24.75 27.25
CA VAL A 95 12.01 23.39 27.05
C VAL A 95 13.15 22.57 26.46
N LEU A 96 13.79 21.75 27.29
CA LEU A 96 14.92 20.89 26.89
C LEU A 96 14.52 19.42 26.77
N ASP A 97 13.51 19.02 27.54
CA ASP A 97 12.94 17.68 27.57
C ASP A 97 11.74 17.61 26.62
N LEU A 98 11.92 16.89 25.51
CA LEU A 98 10.90 16.73 24.47
C LEU A 98 10.27 15.34 24.56
N VAL A 99 8.96 15.29 24.36
CA VAL A 99 8.16 14.07 24.38
C VAL A 99 7.54 13.84 23.01
N PHE A 100 7.94 12.74 22.37
CA PHE A 100 7.40 12.30 21.10
C PHE A 100 6.65 10.99 21.26
N THR A 101 5.46 10.90 20.66
CA THR A 101 4.60 9.71 20.81
C THR A 101 3.96 9.31 19.48
N HIS A 102 3.76 8.00 19.32
CA HIS A 102 2.99 7.36 18.27
C HIS A 102 2.24 6.15 18.84
N PRO A 103 0.99 5.84 18.42
CA PRO A 103 0.09 6.65 17.60
C PRO A 103 -0.71 7.68 18.41
N SER A 104 -0.68 7.59 19.74
CA SER A 104 -1.54 8.42 20.61
C SER A 104 -0.76 9.61 21.17
N PRO A 105 -1.31 10.84 21.09
CA PRO A 105 -0.67 12.02 21.66
C PRO A 105 -0.64 11.93 23.19
N ALA A 106 0.36 12.57 23.80
CA ALA A 106 0.39 12.78 25.23
C ALA A 106 -0.58 13.90 25.64
N THR A 107 -1.24 13.72 26.77
CA THR A 107 -2.24 14.62 27.36
C THR A 107 -1.84 14.96 28.80
N ASP A 108 -2.44 16.00 29.40
CA ASP A 108 -2.20 16.41 30.79
C ASP A 108 -0.72 16.66 31.13
N MET A 109 0.03 17.24 30.19
CA MET A 109 1.46 17.44 30.39
C MET A 109 1.72 18.58 31.38
N THR A 110 2.46 18.27 32.45
CA THR A 110 2.80 19.18 33.54
C THR A 110 4.30 19.14 33.82
N ALA A 111 4.87 20.30 34.15
CA ALA A 111 6.26 20.43 34.58
C ALA A 111 6.27 20.88 36.04
N THR A 112 6.73 20.02 36.94
CA THR A 112 6.73 20.27 38.39
C THR A 112 8.16 20.53 38.88
N PRO A 113 8.45 21.70 39.47
CA PRO A 113 9.81 22.03 39.91
C PRO A 113 10.28 21.06 40.99
N LEU A 114 11.48 20.51 40.81
CA LEU A 114 12.14 19.71 41.85
C LEU A 114 13.17 20.58 42.59
N HIS A 115 13.19 20.49 43.92
CA HIS A 115 14.18 21.22 44.72
C HIS A 115 15.61 20.73 44.50
N ILE A 116 15.77 19.51 43.99
CA ILE A 116 17.06 18.81 43.84
C ILE A 116 17.61 18.81 42.41
N SER A 117 16.85 19.27 41.41
CA SER A 117 17.26 19.26 40.00
C SER A 117 16.94 20.60 39.35
N ASP A 118 17.77 21.01 38.41
CA ASP A 118 17.57 22.10 37.46
C ASP A 118 16.53 21.79 36.37
N HIS A 119 16.19 20.51 36.18
CA HIS A 119 15.04 20.07 35.41
C HIS A 119 13.77 19.93 36.29
N HIS A 120 12.63 20.22 35.68
CA HIS A 120 11.31 19.96 36.22
C HIS A 120 10.94 18.50 35.99
N LEU A 121 10.20 17.90 36.92
CA LEU A 121 9.56 16.62 36.70
C LEU A 121 8.43 16.80 35.68
N VAL A 122 8.63 16.24 34.48
CA VAL A 122 7.62 16.20 33.42
C VAL A 122 6.70 15.01 33.66
N SER A 123 5.40 15.27 33.84
CA SER A 123 4.37 14.24 33.99
C SER A 123 3.33 14.39 32.89
N PHE A 124 2.87 13.30 32.29
CA PHE A 124 1.85 13.30 31.24
C PHE A 124 1.09 11.96 31.22
N THR A 125 -0.07 11.96 30.58
CA THR A 125 -0.93 10.78 30.37
C THR A 125 -0.93 10.40 28.90
N ILE A 126 -0.73 9.11 28.60
CA ILE A 126 -0.91 8.56 27.24
C ILE A 126 -2.01 7.50 27.29
N THR A 127 -2.95 7.60 26.35
CA THR A 127 -3.94 6.53 26.12
C THR A 127 -3.31 5.51 25.19
N LEU A 128 -3.09 4.29 25.66
CA LEU A 128 -2.59 3.20 24.81
C LEU A 128 -3.78 2.52 24.12
N PRO A 129 -3.75 2.31 22.78
CA PRO A 129 -4.81 1.60 22.11
C PRO A 129 -4.87 0.16 22.62
N ILE A 130 -6.06 -0.26 23.07
CA ILE A 130 -6.30 -1.67 23.40
C ILE A 130 -6.43 -2.40 22.06
N LEU A 131 -5.32 -2.97 21.58
CA LEU A 131 -5.40 -3.87 20.45
C LEU A 131 -6.24 -5.10 20.87
N PRO A 132 -7.21 -5.54 20.05
CA PRO A 132 -7.87 -6.81 20.26
C PRO A 132 -6.83 -7.93 20.47
N LYS A 133 -7.10 -8.86 21.39
CA LYS A 133 -6.17 -9.96 21.72
C LYS A 133 -5.65 -10.71 20.49
N HIS A 134 -6.48 -10.86 19.46
CA HIS A 134 -6.11 -11.48 18.20
C HIS A 134 -5.05 -10.67 17.41
N LEU A 135 -5.12 -9.34 17.42
CA LEU A 135 -4.10 -8.49 16.78
C LEU A 135 -2.77 -8.53 17.55
N ILE A 136 -2.80 -8.52 18.89
CA ILE A 136 -1.57 -8.68 19.70
C ILE A 136 -0.90 -10.03 19.37
N SER A 137 -1.67 -11.11 19.31
CA SER A 137 -1.18 -12.43 18.92
C SER A 137 -0.63 -12.42 17.50
N TYR A 138 -1.30 -11.75 16.57
CA TYR A 138 -0.85 -11.60 15.18
C TYR A 138 0.50 -10.87 15.09
N HIS A 139 0.65 -9.70 15.72
CA HIS A 139 1.92 -8.97 15.69
C HIS A 139 3.06 -9.74 16.36
N THR A 140 2.76 -10.47 17.43
CA THR A 140 3.73 -11.36 18.08
C THR A 140 4.20 -12.47 17.13
N LEU A 141 3.26 -13.11 16.42
CA LEU A 141 3.57 -14.14 15.42
C LEU A 141 4.32 -13.55 14.22
N LEU A 142 3.94 -12.35 13.77
CA LEU A 142 4.60 -11.66 12.66
C LEU A 142 6.05 -11.30 13.02
N SER A 143 6.29 -10.81 14.23
CA SER A 143 7.63 -10.53 14.73
C SER A 143 8.48 -11.80 14.78
N LYS A 144 7.93 -12.89 15.34
CA LYS A 144 8.60 -14.20 15.34
C LYS A 144 8.90 -14.69 13.93
N PHE A 145 7.93 -14.61 13.03
CA PHE A 145 8.10 -14.98 11.63
C PHE A 145 9.21 -14.16 10.96
N SER A 146 9.24 -12.85 11.15
CA SER A 146 10.31 -11.98 10.62
C SER A 146 11.69 -12.36 11.14
N LEU A 147 11.79 -12.73 12.43
CA LEU A 147 13.03 -13.25 13.02
C LEU A 147 13.43 -14.58 12.39
N ASP A 148 12.49 -15.53 12.25
CA ASP A 148 12.74 -16.84 11.65
C ASP A 148 13.17 -16.71 10.18
N VAL A 149 12.53 -15.81 9.41
CA VAL A 149 12.93 -15.48 8.03
C VAL A 149 14.33 -14.89 7.98
N THR A 150 14.66 -13.98 8.90
CA THR A 150 16.00 -13.38 8.97
C THR A 150 17.04 -14.46 9.28
N SER A 151 16.78 -15.32 10.26
CA SER A 151 17.63 -16.47 10.59
C SER A 151 17.80 -17.43 9.40
N ALA A 152 16.71 -17.75 8.70
CA ALA A 152 16.75 -18.62 7.52
C ALA A 152 17.55 -18.00 6.37
N LYS A 153 17.40 -16.69 6.12
CA LYS A 153 18.23 -15.96 5.15
C LYS A 153 19.70 -16.00 5.53
N THR A 154 20.03 -15.76 6.80
CA THR A 154 21.41 -15.84 7.31
C THR A 154 22.00 -17.23 7.07
N SER A 155 21.27 -18.29 7.42
CA SER A 155 21.71 -19.67 7.17
C SER A 155 21.89 -19.97 5.68
N PHE A 156 20.94 -19.56 4.83
CA PHE A 156 21.02 -19.73 3.39
C PHE A 156 22.26 -19.06 2.79
N TYR A 157 22.51 -17.79 3.13
CA TYR A 157 23.69 -17.09 2.61
C TYR A 157 24.98 -17.65 3.18
N LYS A 158 24.99 -18.09 4.45
CA LYS A 158 26.14 -18.77 5.05
C LYS A 158 26.48 -20.05 4.28
N GLU A 159 25.50 -20.92 4.05
CA GLU A 159 25.68 -22.16 3.28
C GLU A 159 26.11 -21.88 1.83
N LYS A 160 25.50 -20.87 1.19
CA LYS A 160 25.84 -20.47 -0.17
C LYS A 160 27.28 -19.95 -0.28
N LEU A 161 27.75 -19.21 0.73
CA LEU A 161 29.13 -18.74 0.84
C LEU A 161 30.10 -19.91 1.08
N GLU A 162 29.75 -20.84 1.98
CA GLU A 162 30.55 -22.05 2.27
C GLU A 162 30.67 -22.95 1.03
N THR A 163 29.57 -23.18 0.31
CA THR A 163 29.53 -24.01 -0.91
C THR A 163 30.30 -23.36 -2.07
N SER A 164 30.34 -22.02 -2.10
CA SER A 164 31.05 -21.25 -3.13
C SER A 164 32.48 -20.87 -2.70
N ALA A 165 32.96 -21.35 -1.55
CA ALA A 165 34.22 -20.92 -0.94
C ALA A 165 35.45 -21.15 -1.83
N GLN A 166 35.39 -22.16 -2.71
CA GLN A 166 36.48 -22.53 -3.61
C GLN A 166 36.47 -21.77 -4.94
N ASP A 167 35.43 -20.97 -5.25
CA ASP A 167 35.31 -20.21 -6.49
C ASP A 167 35.28 -18.69 -6.20
N PRO A 168 36.44 -18.00 -6.31
CA PRO A 168 36.56 -16.59 -5.99
C PRO A 168 35.63 -15.68 -6.80
N ARG A 169 35.28 -16.06 -8.05
CA ARG A 169 34.38 -15.25 -8.90
C ARG A 169 32.95 -15.35 -8.41
N LYS A 170 32.48 -16.55 -8.06
CA LYS A 170 31.15 -16.73 -7.47
C LYS A 170 31.04 -16.05 -6.11
N LEU A 171 32.06 -16.18 -5.27
CA LEU A 171 32.13 -15.51 -3.97
C LEU A 171 32.07 -13.99 -4.12
N HIS A 172 32.85 -13.42 -5.05
CA HIS A 172 32.82 -11.99 -5.36
C HIS A 172 31.45 -11.54 -5.89
N ASN A 173 30.80 -12.31 -6.76
CA ASN A 173 29.46 -11.99 -7.26
C ASN A 173 28.39 -12.03 -6.15
N ILE A 174 28.50 -12.97 -5.21
CA ILE A 174 27.59 -13.05 -4.05
C ILE A 174 27.81 -11.84 -3.13
N PHE A 175 29.07 -11.53 -2.80
CA PHE A 175 29.41 -10.36 -1.98
C PHE A 175 29.00 -9.04 -2.65
N SER A 176 29.27 -8.88 -3.95
CA SER A 176 28.93 -7.65 -4.67
C SER A 176 27.41 -7.45 -4.72
N SER A 177 26.64 -8.52 -4.89
CA SER A 177 25.16 -8.45 -4.85
C SER A 177 24.60 -8.12 -3.46
N LEU A 178 25.31 -8.47 -2.37
CA LEU A 178 24.86 -8.21 -1.00
C LEU A 178 25.28 -6.83 -0.50
N LEU A 179 26.51 -6.41 -0.80
CA LEU A 179 27.11 -5.15 -0.33
C LEU A 179 26.77 -3.97 -1.23
N ASN A 180 26.54 -4.22 -2.53
CA ASN A 180 26.10 -3.22 -3.48
C ASN A 180 24.68 -3.59 -3.95
N PRO A 181 23.65 -3.39 -3.11
CA PRO A 181 22.30 -3.33 -3.65
C PRO A 181 22.29 -2.33 -4.82
N PRO A 182 21.47 -2.54 -5.86
CA PRO A 182 21.42 -1.64 -7.00
C PRO A 182 21.31 -0.22 -6.48
N ALA A 183 22.25 0.64 -6.91
CA ALA A 183 22.32 2.01 -6.44
C ALA A 183 20.93 2.64 -6.53
N PRO A 184 20.49 3.42 -5.52
CA PRO A 184 19.29 4.21 -5.66
C PRO A 184 19.39 4.93 -7.00
N PRO A 185 18.36 4.86 -7.85
CA PRO A 185 18.40 5.53 -9.14
C PRO A 185 18.86 6.97 -8.92
N SER A 186 19.78 7.43 -9.79
CA SER A 186 20.29 8.80 -9.81
C SER A 186 19.15 9.75 -9.46
N PRO A 187 19.34 10.76 -8.59
CA PRO A 187 18.24 11.57 -8.08
C PRO A 187 17.42 12.10 -9.24
N SER A 188 16.31 11.43 -9.55
CA SER A 188 15.32 11.93 -10.47
C SER A 188 14.68 13.08 -9.73
N SER A 189 14.53 14.23 -10.38
CA SER A 189 13.73 15.33 -9.83
C SER A 189 12.32 14.87 -9.46
N LEU A 190 11.83 13.84 -10.15
CA LEU A 190 10.52 13.23 -9.92
C LEU A 190 10.46 12.45 -8.61
N THR A 191 9.51 12.81 -7.78
CA THR A 191 9.14 12.18 -6.51
C THR A 191 7.85 11.37 -6.65
N ALA A 192 7.52 10.54 -5.65
CA ALA A 192 6.24 9.84 -5.62
C ALA A 192 5.04 10.81 -5.62
N GLU A 193 5.20 11.99 -5.03
CA GLU A 193 4.17 13.04 -4.98
C GLU A 193 3.91 13.65 -6.37
N ASP A 194 4.98 13.89 -7.14
CA ASP A 194 4.86 14.39 -8.51
C ASP A 194 4.05 13.42 -9.36
N PHE A 195 4.31 12.11 -9.24
CA PHE A 195 3.52 11.07 -9.92
C PHE A 195 2.07 11.03 -9.44
N ALA A 196 1.83 11.07 -8.13
CA ALA A 196 0.47 11.06 -7.57
C ALA A 196 -0.36 12.24 -8.07
N THR A 197 0.23 13.43 -8.04
CA THR A 197 -0.37 14.69 -8.52
C THR A 197 -0.62 14.63 -10.02
N PHE A 198 0.40 14.29 -10.82
CA PHE A 198 0.29 14.22 -12.27
C PHE A 198 -0.80 13.25 -12.74
N TYR A 199 -0.87 12.05 -12.14
CA TYR A 199 -1.90 11.08 -12.50
C TYR A 199 -3.30 11.59 -12.16
N THR A 200 -3.49 12.16 -10.96
CA THR A 200 -4.79 12.73 -10.54
C THR A 200 -5.23 13.85 -11.48
N GLU A 201 -4.37 14.86 -11.68
CA GLU A 201 -4.68 16.03 -12.51
C GLU A 201 -4.90 15.67 -13.98
N LYS A 202 -4.16 14.68 -14.51
CA LYS A 202 -4.35 14.18 -15.87
C LYS A 202 -5.77 13.66 -16.06
N ILE A 203 -6.27 12.86 -15.13
CA ILE A 203 -7.62 12.30 -15.20
C ILE A 203 -8.67 13.39 -15.02
N GLU A 204 -8.46 14.32 -14.09
CA GLU A 204 -9.36 15.47 -13.91
C GLU A 204 -9.50 16.30 -15.18
N ARG A 205 -8.39 16.61 -15.86
CA ARG A 205 -8.39 17.35 -17.13
C ARG A 205 -9.19 16.61 -18.20
N ILE A 206 -8.97 15.30 -18.36
CA ILE A 206 -9.73 14.50 -19.34
C ILE A 206 -11.22 14.52 -18.97
N CYS A 207 -11.56 14.31 -17.70
CA CYS A 207 -12.95 14.33 -17.22
C CYS A 207 -13.65 15.69 -17.40
N GLN A 208 -12.93 16.80 -17.29
CA GLN A 208 -13.48 18.14 -17.54
C GLN A 208 -13.90 18.32 -19.01
N THR A 209 -13.21 17.70 -19.96
CA THR A 209 -13.60 17.77 -21.38
C THR A 209 -14.96 17.14 -21.66
N PHE A 210 -15.39 16.16 -20.86
CA PHE A 210 -16.71 15.53 -21.03
C PHE A 210 -17.86 16.36 -20.45
N LYS A 211 -17.59 17.20 -19.43
CA LYS A 211 -18.63 18.01 -18.78
C LYS A 211 -19.16 19.14 -19.68
N SER A 212 -18.38 19.55 -20.67
CA SER A 212 -18.79 20.59 -21.64
C SER A 212 -19.66 20.05 -22.78
N LEU A 213 -19.85 18.73 -22.91
CA LEU A 213 -20.73 18.15 -23.91
C LEU A 213 -22.18 18.08 -23.41
N PRO A 214 -23.18 18.44 -24.25
CA PRO A 214 -24.58 18.26 -23.92
C PRO A 214 -24.86 16.79 -23.59
N THR A 215 -25.53 16.55 -22.46
CA THR A 215 -25.92 15.20 -22.04
C THR A 215 -27.05 14.72 -22.94
N SER A 216 -26.72 14.07 -24.06
CA SER A 216 -27.70 13.31 -24.83
C SER A 216 -28.10 12.10 -24.00
N SER A 217 -29.34 12.11 -23.50
CA SER A 217 -29.96 11.00 -22.80
C SER A 217 -30.11 9.82 -23.77
N THR A 218 -29.15 8.91 -23.74
CA THR A 218 -29.27 7.64 -24.47
C THR A 218 -30.30 6.79 -23.74
N SER A 219 -31.51 6.74 -24.28
CA SER A 219 -32.55 5.80 -23.84
C SER A 219 -32.04 4.39 -24.12
N HIS A 220 -31.65 3.65 -23.09
CA HIS A 220 -31.37 2.23 -23.22
C HIS A 220 -32.66 1.51 -23.61
N SER A 221 -32.64 0.84 -24.77
CA SER A 221 -33.73 0.00 -25.24
C SER A 221 -34.03 -1.07 -24.19
N GLN A 222 -35.29 -1.15 -23.76
CA GLN A 222 -35.78 -2.22 -22.91
C GLN A 222 -35.58 -3.56 -23.64
N HIS A 223 -34.57 -4.32 -23.23
CA HIS A 223 -34.44 -5.70 -23.66
C HIS A 223 -35.54 -6.54 -22.99
N SER A 224 -36.09 -7.47 -23.76
CA SER A 224 -36.88 -8.62 -23.31
C SER A 224 -36.29 -9.25 -22.05
N ALA A 225 -37.14 -9.77 -21.15
CA ALA A 225 -36.80 -10.35 -19.84
C ALA A 225 -35.38 -10.96 -19.74
N ILE A 226 -34.39 -10.13 -19.42
CA ILE A 226 -33.02 -10.58 -19.19
C ILE A 226 -33.04 -11.34 -17.85
N PRO A 227 -32.53 -12.58 -17.79
CA PRO A 227 -32.39 -13.30 -16.53
C PRO A 227 -31.57 -12.47 -15.55
N SER A 228 -31.96 -12.38 -14.29
CA SER A 228 -31.32 -11.44 -13.35
C SER A 228 -30.24 -12.12 -12.51
N LEU A 229 -29.07 -11.48 -12.40
CA LEU A 229 -28.04 -11.84 -11.41
C LEU A 229 -28.28 -11.03 -10.13
N THR A 230 -29.01 -11.61 -9.18
CA THR A 230 -29.39 -10.93 -7.92
C THR A 230 -28.35 -11.04 -6.82
N GLN A 231 -27.50 -12.08 -6.86
CA GLN A 231 -26.51 -12.37 -5.83
C GLN A 231 -25.30 -13.08 -6.44
N LEU A 232 -24.12 -12.86 -5.86
CA LEU A 232 -22.93 -13.67 -6.13
C LEU A 232 -22.98 -14.90 -5.22
N SER A 233 -22.82 -16.08 -5.80
CA SER A 233 -22.87 -17.36 -5.10
C SER A 233 -21.63 -17.57 -4.24
N THR A 234 -21.80 -18.22 -3.09
CA THR A 234 -20.66 -18.69 -2.29
C THR A 234 -19.88 -19.76 -3.05
N VAL A 235 -18.56 -19.76 -2.90
CA VAL A 235 -17.66 -20.72 -3.53
C VAL A 235 -17.17 -21.76 -2.52
N ALA A 236 -16.89 -22.96 -3.03
CA ALA A 236 -16.32 -24.04 -2.24
C ALA A 236 -14.85 -23.75 -1.91
N ALA A 237 -14.35 -24.28 -0.79
CA ALA A 237 -12.96 -24.14 -0.40
C ALA A 237 -11.99 -24.65 -1.49
N GLU A 238 -12.33 -25.75 -2.17
CA GLU A 238 -11.51 -26.29 -3.27
C GLU A 238 -11.38 -25.29 -4.43
N GLU A 239 -12.47 -24.62 -4.79
CA GLU A 239 -12.44 -23.61 -5.85
C GLU A 239 -11.54 -22.42 -5.47
N VAL A 240 -11.62 -21.97 -4.22
CA VAL A 240 -10.73 -20.92 -3.68
C VAL A 240 -9.27 -21.36 -3.76
N LEU A 241 -8.97 -22.61 -3.44
CA LEU A 241 -7.61 -23.16 -3.52
C LEU A 241 -7.10 -23.16 -4.96
N GLN A 242 -7.90 -23.64 -5.91
CA GLN A 242 -7.54 -23.65 -7.34
C GLN A 242 -7.29 -22.23 -7.88
N ILE A 243 -8.14 -21.26 -7.52
CA ILE A 243 -7.93 -19.86 -7.89
C ILE A 243 -6.66 -19.31 -7.25
N THR A 244 -6.41 -19.63 -5.98
CA THR A 244 -5.22 -19.17 -5.26
C THR A 244 -3.94 -19.70 -5.90
N GLN A 245 -3.91 -20.97 -6.29
CA GLN A 245 -2.74 -21.62 -6.90
C GLN A 245 -2.50 -21.22 -8.36
N SER A 246 -3.56 -20.93 -9.12
CA SER A 246 -3.45 -20.51 -10.52
C SER A 246 -3.09 -19.02 -10.71
N CYS A 247 -3.26 -18.20 -9.67
CA CYS A 247 -2.88 -16.80 -9.73
C CYS A 247 -1.36 -16.62 -9.79
N ASN A 248 -0.89 -15.70 -10.63
CA ASN A 248 0.52 -15.32 -10.64
C ASN A 248 0.90 -14.67 -9.29
N PRO A 249 1.97 -15.12 -8.61
CA PRO A 249 2.41 -14.59 -7.32
C PRO A 249 3.03 -13.20 -7.50
N THR A 250 2.17 -12.20 -7.66
CA THR A 250 2.54 -10.80 -7.79
C THR A 250 2.39 -10.12 -6.44
N THR A 251 3.50 -10.10 -5.69
CA THR A 251 3.56 -9.56 -4.34
C THR A 251 3.27 -8.07 -4.32
N CYS A 252 2.25 -7.67 -3.56
CA CYS A 252 2.03 -6.28 -3.22
C CYS A 252 2.89 -5.93 -1.99
N PRO A 253 3.58 -4.79 -1.96
CA PRO A 253 4.27 -4.32 -0.74
C PRO A 253 3.36 -4.11 0.47
N LEU A 254 2.04 -4.06 0.26
CA LEU A 254 1.04 -3.98 1.33
C LEU A 254 0.65 -5.35 1.91
N ASP A 255 1.07 -6.45 1.28
CA ASP A 255 0.81 -7.78 1.80
C ASP A 255 1.77 -8.08 2.97
N PRO A 256 1.28 -8.68 4.08
CA PRO A 256 2.12 -8.99 5.24
C PRO A 256 3.11 -10.12 4.98
N ILE A 257 2.85 -10.94 3.94
CA ILE A 257 3.72 -12.04 3.51
C ILE A 257 3.77 -12.05 1.98
N HIS A 258 4.86 -12.58 1.43
CA HIS A 258 5.05 -12.70 -0.01
C HIS A 258 3.98 -13.62 -0.63
N SER A 259 3.41 -13.27 -1.79
CA SER A 259 2.29 -14.04 -2.38
C SER A 259 2.64 -15.50 -2.65
N ALA A 260 3.87 -15.78 -3.09
CA ALA A 260 4.35 -17.15 -3.29
C ALA A 260 4.35 -17.97 -1.99
N MET A 261 4.69 -17.35 -0.85
CA MET A 261 4.62 -18.03 0.43
C MET A 261 3.17 -18.25 0.87
N LEU A 262 2.30 -17.26 0.65
CA LEU A 262 0.86 -17.41 0.91
C LEU A 262 0.29 -18.58 0.13
N GLN A 263 0.66 -18.75 -1.14
CA GLN A 263 0.25 -19.90 -1.95
C GLN A 263 0.72 -21.22 -1.35
N THR A 264 1.98 -21.31 -0.91
CA THR A 264 2.52 -22.51 -0.27
C THR A 264 1.75 -22.92 0.98
N ILE A 265 1.40 -21.94 1.83
CA ILE A 265 0.65 -22.20 3.08
C ILE A 265 -0.87 -22.10 2.91
N SER A 266 -1.35 -21.85 1.69
CA SER A 266 -2.78 -21.62 1.41
C SER A 266 -3.69 -22.80 1.81
N PRO A 267 -3.27 -24.08 1.74
CA PRO A 267 -4.13 -25.18 2.21
C PRO A 267 -4.52 -25.04 3.69
N ASP A 268 -3.59 -24.61 4.54
CA ASP A 268 -3.83 -24.44 5.98
C ASP A 268 -4.67 -23.19 6.28
N LEU A 269 -4.57 -22.16 5.42
CA LEU A 269 -5.32 -20.92 5.55
C LEU A 269 -6.68 -20.95 4.86
N LEU A 270 -6.97 -22.02 4.12
CA LEU A 270 -8.10 -22.12 3.21
C LEU A 270 -9.46 -21.84 3.86
N PRO A 271 -9.76 -22.33 5.08
CA PRO A 271 -11.03 -22.04 5.74
C PRO A 271 -11.23 -20.53 5.98
N PHE A 272 -10.16 -19.83 6.35
CA PHE A 272 -10.21 -18.40 6.64
C PHE A 272 -10.37 -17.58 5.36
N ILE A 273 -9.58 -17.90 4.32
CA ILE A 273 -9.67 -17.22 3.02
C ILE A 273 -11.08 -17.41 2.43
N THR A 274 -11.60 -18.64 2.47
CA THR A 274 -12.95 -18.96 1.98
C THR A 274 -14.03 -18.21 2.76
N THR A 275 -13.89 -18.10 4.08
CA THR A 275 -14.84 -17.34 4.92
C THR A 275 -14.85 -15.85 4.56
N VAL A 276 -13.69 -15.24 4.36
CA VAL A 276 -13.57 -13.83 3.95
C VAL A 276 -14.19 -13.60 2.57
N ILE A 277 -13.90 -14.47 1.61
CA ILE A 277 -14.45 -14.38 0.25
C ILE A 277 -15.97 -14.52 0.28
N ASN A 278 -16.49 -15.59 0.88
CA ASN A 278 -17.94 -15.84 0.92
C ASN A 278 -18.68 -14.78 1.74
N GLY A 279 -18.08 -14.26 2.81
CA GLY A 279 -18.64 -13.14 3.57
C GLY A 279 -18.78 -11.87 2.71
N SER A 280 -17.77 -11.56 1.89
CA SER A 280 -17.81 -10.44 0.94
C SER A 280 -18.91 -10.61 -0.12
N LEU A 281 -18.99 -11.80 -0.75
CA LEU A 281 -19.98 -12.09 -1.80
C LEU A 281 -21.43 -12.02 -1.28
N THR A 282 -21.68 -12.61 -0.11
CA THR A 282 -23.03 -12.66 0.48
C THR A 282 -23.50 -11.32 1.04
N SER A 283 -22.58 -10.54 1.62
CA SER A 283 -22.90 -9.20 2.15
C SER A 283 -23.01 -8.11 1.08
N GLY A 284 -22.60 -8.39 -0.17
CA GLY A 284 -22.54 -7.38 -1.22
C GLY A 284 -21.48 -6.30 -0.95
N HIS A 285 -20.44 -6.60 -0.15
CA HIS A 285 -19.46 -5.60 0.26
C HIS A 285 -18.02 -6.08 0.11
N VAL A 286 -17.19 -5.24 -0.53
CA VAL A 286 -15.75 -5.46 -0.66
C VAL A 286 -15.02 -4.89 0.56
N PRO A 287 -14.21 -5.67 1.30
CA PRO A 287 -13.47 -5.18 2.45
C PRO A 287 -12.61 -3.94 2.15
N THR A 288 -12.64 -2.93 3.02
CA THR A 288 -11.89 -1.68 2.82
C THR A 288 -10.39 -1.89 2.62
N VAL A 289 -9.81 -2.89 3.29
CA VAL A 289 -8.39 -3.26 3.13
C VAL A 289 -8.04 -3.74 1.72
N PHE A 290 -9.00 -4.28 0.98
CA PHE A 290 -8.83 -4.72 -0.42
C PHE A 290 -9.01 -3.59 -1.42
N LYS A 291 -9.52 -2.42 -0.99
CA LYS A 291 -9.72 -1.24 -1.85
C LYS A 291 -8.47 -0.36 -1.95
N LYS A 292 -7.37 -0.74 -1.31
CA LYS A 292 -6.10 -0.01 -1.32
C LYS A 292 -5.14 -0.61 -2.35
N ALA A 293 -4.55 0.25 -3.18
CA ALA A 293 -3.55 -0.13 -4.16
C ALA A 293 -2.20 0.54 -3.91
N ARG A 294 -1.11 -0.14 -4.27
CA ARG A 294 0.23 0.44 -4.37
C ARG A 294 0.51 0.74 -5.85
N VAL A 295 0.60 2.00 -6.23
CA VAL A 295 0.87 2.40 -7.62
C VAL A 295 2.36 2.55 -7.84
N ILE A 296 2.89 1.82 -8.83
CA ILE A 296 4.30 1.93 -9.24
C ILE A 296 4.35 2.54 -10.65
N PRO A 297 4.99 3.70 -10.82
CA PRO A 297 5.29 4.25 -12.14
C PRO A 297 6.27 3.34 -12.88
N ILE A 298 5.91 2.90 -14.08
CA ILE A 298 6.80 2.11 -14.95
C ILE A 298 7.02 2.90 -16.24
N LEU A 299 8.28 3.09 -16.63
CA LEU A 299 8.62 3.73 -17.89
C LEU A 299 8.05 2.91 -19.06
N ASN A 300 7.28 3.55 -19.93
CA ASN A 300 6.55 2.88 -21.01
C ASN A 300 7.48 2.12 -21.97
N LYS A 301 8.66 2.69 -22.25
CA LYS A 301 9.71 2.10 -23.07
C LYS A 301 11.07 2.48 -22.50
N PRO A 302 12.07 1.57 -22.52
CA PRO A 302 13.40 1.85 -21.95
C PRO A 302 14.14 3.04 -22.58
N ALA A 303 13.82 3.39 -23.83
CA ALA A 303 14.49 4.46 -24.58
C ALA A 303 13.87 5.85 -24.37
N LEU A 304 12.79 5.98 -23.61
CA LEU A 304 12.15 7.27 -23.33
C LEU A 304 12.90 8.02 -22.22
N ASP A 305 12.77 9.35 -22.20
CA ASP A 305 13.37 10.19 -21.17
C ASP A 305 12.76 9.89 -19.79
N PRO A 306 13.55 9.41 -18.81
CA PRO A 306 13.09 9.15 -17.45
C PRO A 306 12.75 10.43 -16.65
N SER A 307 13.14 11.60 -17.15
CA SER A 307 12.86 12.89 -16.51
C SER A 307 11.46 13.41 -16.84
N ASP A 308 10.84 12.90 -17.90
CA ASP A 308 9.50 13.27 -18.32
C ASP A 308 8.47 12.30 -17.72
N ILE A 309 7.68 12.84 -16.79
CA ILE A 309 6.64 12.13 -16.06
C ILE A 309 5.57 11.50 -16.96
N SER A 310 5.34 12.06 -18.16
CA SER A 310 4.35 11.56 -19.11
C SER A 310 4.75 10.24 -19.76
N ASN A 311 6.05 9.88 -19.70
CA ASN A 311 6.58 8.62 -20.22
C ASN A 311 6.32 7.43 -19.29
N TYR A 312 5.74 7.64 -18.11
CA TYR A 312 5.45 6.59 -17.15
C TYR A 312 3.97 6.19 -17.15
N ARG A 313 3.71 4.88 -17.14
CA ARG A 313 2.38 4.34 -16.85
C ARG A 313 2.25 3.98 -15.37
N PRO A 314 1.10 4.29 -14.74
CA PRO A 314 0.80 3.78 -13.41
C PRO A 314 0.46 2.29 -13.49
N VAL A 315 1.09 1.48 -12.63
CA VAL A 315 0.69 0.08 -12.43
C VAL A 315 0.23 -0.12 -10.99
N SER A 316 -1.05 -0.46 -10.84
CA SER A 316 -1.67 -0.71 -9.53
C SER A 316 -1.37 -2.14 -9.06
N LEU A 317 -0.59 -2.27 -8.00
CA LEU A 317 -0.40 -3.52 -7.27
C LEU A 317 -1.47 -3.63 -6.18
N LEU A 318 -2.35 -4.62 -6.35
CA LEU A 318 -3.39 -4.97 -5.36
C LEU A 318 -2.90 -6.10 -4.46
N SER A 319 -3.40 -6.12 -3.22
CA SER A 319 -3.15 -7.23 -2.28
C SER A 319 -3.55 -8.56 -2.89
N PHE A 320 -2.80 -9.61 -2.57
CA PHE A 320 -3.00 -10.91 -3.20
C PHE A 320 -4.40 -11.49 -2.92
N LEU A 321 -4.91 -11.33 -1.70
CA LEU A 321 -6.26 -11.76 -1.33
C LEU A 321 -7.36 -10.95 -2.06
N SER A 322 -7.14 -9.65 -2.31
CA SER A 322 -8.08 -8.85 -3.14
C SER A 322 -8.20 -9.43 -4.54
N LYS A 323 -7.08 -9.81 -5.16
CA LYS A 323 -7.07 -10.40 -6.50
C LYS A 323 -7.84 -11.72 -6.56
N ILE A 324 -7.75 -12.55 -5.52
CA ILE A 324 -8.52 -13.80 -5.42
C ILE A 324 -10.01 -13.50 -5.37
N LEU A 325 -10.43 -12.57 -4.49
CA LEU A 325 -11.83 -12.16 -4.38
C LEU A 325 -12.36 -11.59 -5.71
N GLU A 326 -11.61 -10.69 -6.35
CA GLU A 326 -11.96 -10.10 -7.64
C GLU A 326 -12.08 -11.16 -8.73
N ARG A 327 -11.19 -12.16 -8.73
CA ARG A 327 -11.25 -13.28 -9.67
C ARG A 327 -12.53 -14.10 -9.50
N VAL A 328 -12.92 -14.40 -8.26
CA VAL A 328 -14.15 -15.14 -7.97
C VAL A 328 -15.37 -14.38 -8.51
N ALA A 329 -15.50 -13.09 -8.20
CA ALA A 329 -16.60 -12.27 -8.70
C ALA A 329 -16.59 -12.14 -10.24
N CYS A 330 -15.40 -11.99 -10.84
CA CYS A 330 -15.22 -11.90 -12.28
C CYS A 330 -15.63 -13.18 -13.01
N ASN A 331 -15.29 -14.35 -12.47
CA ASN A 331 -15.69 -15.64 -13.04
C ASN A 331 -17.22 -15.75 -13.07
N GLN A 332 -17.88 -15.48 -11.95
CA GLN A 332 -19.35 -15.54 -11.88
C GLN A 332 -20.04 -14.53 -12.81
N LEU A 333 -19.51 -13.30 -12.93
CA LEU A 333 -20.01 -12.32 -13.88
C LEU A 333 -19.82 -12.80 -15.33
N SER A 334 -18.65 -13.35 -15.65
CA SER A 334 -18.34 -13.85 -16.99
C SER A 334 -19.25 -15.01 -17.38
N ASP A 335 -19.47 -15.95 -16.46
CA ASP A 335 -20.37 -17.09 -16.66
C ASP A 335 -21.81 -16.61 -16.90
N TYR A 336 -22.28 -15.64 -16.11
CA TYR A 336 -23.60 -15.04 -16.30
C TYR A 336 -23.72 -14.36 -17.68
N LEU A 337 -22.74 -13.55 -18.09
CA LEU A 337 -22.76 -12.88 -19.39
C LEU A 337 -22.73 -13.89 -20.55
N MET A 338 -21.95 -14.96 -20.41
CA MET A 338 -21.84 -16.03 -21.41
C MET A 338 -23.13 -16.84 -21.53
N GLN A 339 -23.69 -17.31 -20.42
CA GLN A 339 -24.92 -18.12 -20.40
C GLN A 339 -26.13 -17.37 -20.97
N ASN A 340 -26.15 -16.05 -20.83
CA ASN A 340 -27.24 -15.20 -21.29
C ASN A 340 -26.95 -14.50 -22.63
N ASN A 341 -25.83 -14.84 -23.31
CA ASN A 341 -25.41 -14.23 -24.58
C ASN A 341 -25.37 -12.68 -24.54
N LEU A 342 -24.90 -12.12 -23.43
CA LEU A 342 -24.85 -10.67 -23.19
C LEU A 342 -23.54 -10.00 -23.65
N HIS A 343 -22.60 -10.78 -24.21
CA HIS A 343 -21.37 -10.24 -24.77
C HIS A 343 -21.59 -9.62 -26.16
N ASP A 344 -20.86 -8.53 -26.45
CA ASP A 344 -20.78 -8.02 -27.82
C ASP A 344 -20.05 -9.06 -28.70
N PRO A 345 -20.66 -9.50 -29.82
CA PRO A 345 -20.05 -10.47 -30.72
C PRO A 345 -18.75 -9.96 -31.39
N ASN A 346 -18.54 -8.64 -31.46
CA ASN A 346 -17.34 -8.03 -32.03
C ASN A 346 -16.26 -7.69 -30.99
N GLN A 347 -16.50 -7.95 -29.70
CA GLN A 347 -15.49 -7.77 -28.66
C GLN A 347 -14.48 -8.93 -28.66
N SER A 348 -13.21 -8.61 -28.89
CA SER A 348 -12.11 -9.58 -28.84
C SER A 348 -11.22 -9.46 -27.60
N SER A 349 -11.15 -8.29 -26.98
CA SER A 349 -10.30 -8.08 -25.79
C SER A 349 -10.98 -8.62 -24.53
N PHE A 350 -10.18 -9.19 -23.63
CA PHE A 350 -10.62 -9.71 -22.32
C PHE A 350 -11.68 -10.82 -22.38
N LYS A 351 -11.73 -11.55 -23.51
CA LYS A 351 -12.66 -12.66 -23.72
C LYS A 351 -11.90 -13.97 -23.92
N ALA A 352 -12.36 -15.04 -23.29
CA ALA A 352 -11.77 -16.36 -23.45
C ALA A 352 -11.78 -16.79 -24.94
N ALA A 353 -10.73 -17.46 -25.38
CA ALA A 353 -10.52 -17.88 -26.78
C ALA A 353 -10.43 -16.76 -27.84
N HIS A 354 -10.33 -15.49 -27.44
CA HIS A 354 -10.00 -14.38 -28.35
C HIS A 354 -8.58 -13.84 -28.09
N SER A 355 -7.95 -13.32 -29.14
CA SER A 355 -6.62 -12.69 -29.10
C SER A 355 -6.50 -11.53 -30.08
N THR A 356 -5.40 -10.77 -30.00
CA THR A 356 -5.09 -9.70 -30.96
C THR A 356 -5.02 -10.22 -32.40
N GLN A 357 -4.55 -11.46 -32.59
CA GLN A 357 -4.49 -12.10 -33.90
C GLN A 357 -5.89 -12.41 -34.44
N THR A 358 -6.80 -12.92 -33.60
CA THR A 358 -8.18 -13.19 -34.03
C THR A 358 -8.91 -11.91 -34.43
N ALA A 359 -8.68 -10.79 -33.72
CA ALA A 359 -9.24 -9.50 -34.07
C ALA A 359 -8.69 -8.97 -35.41
N LEU A 360 -7.38 -9.06 -35.61
CA LEU A 360 -6.73 -8.65 -36.86
C LEU A 360 -7.23 -9.48 -38.05
N LEU A 361 -7.36 -10.79 -37.87
CA LEU A 361 -7.88 -11.69 -38.91
C LEU A 361 -9.31 -11.31 -39.28
N ALA A 362 -10.19 -11.13 -38.30
CA ALA A 362 -11.59 -10.76 -38.54
C ALA A 362 -11.73 -9.43 -39.30
N VAL A 363 -10.91 -8.42 -38.97
CA VAL A 363 -10.90 -7.14 -39.70
C VAL A 363 -10.36 -7.32 -41.12
N THR A 364 -9.27 -8.08 -41.27
CA THR A 364 -8.63 -8.31 -42.58
C THR A 364 -9.54 -9.07 -43.53
N GLU A 365 -10.23 -10.11 -43.06
CA GLU A 365 -11.20 -10.87 -43.84
C GLU A 365 -12.38 -9.99 -44.28
N LYS A 366 -12.92 -9.15 -43.40
CA LYS A 366 -13.98 -8.19 -43.77
C LYS A 366 -13.53 -7.23 -44.88
N LEU A 367 -12.30 -6.71 -44.80
CA LEU A 367 -11.74 -5.83 -45.83
C LEU A 367 -11.50 -6.58 -47.15
N GLN A 368 -11.02 -7.82 -47.10
CA GLN A 368 -10.83 -8.66 -48.29
C GLN A 368 -12.15 -9.01 -48.96
N ALA A 369 -13.18 -9.38 -48.19
CA ALA A 369 -14.51 -9.68 -48.71
C ALA A 369 -15.14 -8.45 -49.39
N ALA A 370 -15.04 -7.27 -48.78
CA ALA A 370 -15.51 -6.02 -49.38
C ALA A 370 -14.78 -5.70 -50.69
N ARG A 371 -13.46 -5.92 -50.73
CA ARG A 371 -12.66 -5.76 -51.96
C ARG A 371 -13.11 -6.73 -53.06
N SER A 372 -13.33 -8.00 -52.74
CA SER A 372 -13.83 -9.02 -53.69
C SER A 372 -15.21 -8.66 -54.23
N ALA A 373 -16.05 -8.02 -53.42
CA ALA A 373 -17.35 -7.47 -53.82
C ALA A 373 -17.27 -6.13 -54.57
N LYS A 374 -16.07 -5.63 -54.89
CA LYS A 374 -15.81 -4.32 -55.53
C LYS A 374 -16.36 -3.12 -54.74
N LEU A 375 -16.47 -3.24 -53.42
CA LEU A 375 -16.87 -2.15 -52.53
C LEU A 375 -15.66 -1.33 -52.10
N SER A 376 -15.86 -0.04 -51.82
CA SER A 376 -14.87 0.81 -51.14
C SER A 376 -14.97 0.59 -49.63
N SER A 377 -13.82 0.51 -48.95
CA SER A 377 -13.75 0.28 -47.51
C SER A 377 -12.98 1.42 -46.83
N VAL A 378 -13.46 1.85 -45.66
CA VAL A 378 -12.79 2.83 -44.79
C VAL A 378 -12.61 2.19 -43.42
N LEU A 379 -11.38 2.19 -42.90
CA LEU A 379 -11.07 1.71 -41.56
C LEU A 379 -10.84 2.91 -40.63
N ILE A 380 -11.66 3.01 -39.58
CA ILE A 380 -11.54 4.04 -38.55
C ILE A 380 -10.95 3.37 -37.31
N LEU A 381 -9.81 3.88 -36.84
CA LEU A 381 -9.15 3.42 -35.61
C LEU A 381 -9.34 4.49 -34.55
N LEU A 382 -9.92 4.10 -33.41
CA LEU A 382 -10.16 4.97 -32.27
C LEU A 382 -9.36 4.46 -31.07
N ASP A 383 -8.72 5.38 -30.36
CA ASP A 383 -8.01 5.08 -29.11
C ASP A 383 -8.51 6.01 -28.00
N LEU A 384 -8.83 5.44 -26.84
CA LEU A 384 -9.40 6.16 -25.71
C LEU A 384 -8.28 6.48 -24.71
N SER A 385 -8.12 7.78 -24.43
CA SER A 385 -7.15 8.23 -23.43
C SER A 385 -7.59 7.82 -22.01
N ALA A 386 -6.73 7.10 -21.30
CA ALA A 386 -6.96 6.68 -19.91
C ALA A 386 -8.33 6.01 -19.70
N ALA A 387 -8.65 5.04 -20.57
CA ALA A 387 -9.99 4.45 -20.66
C ALA A 387 -10.50 3.87 -19.33
N PHE A 388 -9.65 3.28 -18.48
CA PHE A 388 -10.04 2.71 -17.19
C PHE A 388 -10.25 3.78 -16.12
N ASP A 389 -9.40 4.81 -16.10
CA ASP A 389 -9.42 5.86 -15.08
C ASP A 389 -10.55 6.88 -15.33
N THR A 390 -11.06 6.95 -16.56
CA THR A 390 -12.11 7.90 -16.98
C THR A 390 -13.52 7.29 -16.95
N VAL A 391 -13.66 6.03 -16.55
CA VAL A 391 -14.98 5.37 -16.48
C VAL A 391 -15.87 6.07 -15.47
N ASN A 392 -17.03 6.56 -15.91
CA ASN A 392 -18.03 7.09 -15.00
C ASN A 392 -18.71 5.94 -14.24
N HIS A 393 -18.49 5.87 -12.93
CA HIS A 393 -19.04 4.80 -12.09
C HIS A 393 -20.57 4.74 -12.11
N ARG A 394 -21.28 5.88 -12.22
CA ARG A 394 -22.75 5.88 -12.29
C ARG A 394 -23.25 5.27 -13.58
N THR A 395 -22.65 5.64 -14.71
CA THR A 395 -22.97 5.05 -16.01
C THR A 395 -22.68 3.56 -16.01
N LEU A 396 -21.51 3.14 -15.52
CA LEU A 396 -21.16 1.71 -15.43
C LEU A 396 -22.18 0.94 -14.58
N LEU A 397 -22.53 1.42 -13.40
CA LEU A 397 -23.51 0.78 -12.52
C LEU A 397 -24.92 0.73 -13.12
N SER A 398 -25.32 1.77 -13.87
CA SER A 398 -26.57 1.77 -14.63
C SER A 398 -26.54 0.74 -15.76
N THR A 399 -25.42 0.62 -16.48
CA THR A 399 -25.24 -0.40 -17.52
C THR A 399 -25.31 -1.80 -16.93
N LEU A 400 -24.63 -2.08 -15.81
CA LEU A 400 -24.72 -3.37 -15.12
C LEU A 400 -26.18 -3.70 -14.74
N ARG A 401 -26.94 -2.70 -14.27
CA ARG A 401 -28.36 -2.88 -13.96
C ARG A 401 -29.21 -3.16 -15.19
N SER A 402 -28.92 -2.51 -16.32
CA SER A 402 -29.58 -2.80 -17.61
C SER A 402 -29.25 -4.19 -18.15
N LEU A 403 -28.11 -4.76 -17.76
CA LEU A 403 -27.71 -6.13 -18.08
C LEU A 403 -28.30 -7.18 -17.12
N GLY A 404 -29.23 -6.81 -16.23
CA GLY A 404 -29.90 -7.73 -15.29
C GLY A 404 -29.16 -7.93 -13.96
N ILE A 405 -28.06 -7.22 -13.69
CA ILE A 405 -27.33 -7.32 -12.41
C ILE A 405 -28.04 -6.46 -11.37
N CYS A 406 -28.52 -7.08 -10.30
CA CYS A 406 -29.31 -6.42 -9.25
C CYS A 406 -29.03 -7.04 -7.87
N GLY A 407 -29.75 -6.61 -6.83
CA GLY A 407 -29.60 -7.12 -5.47
C GLY A 407 -28.18 -6.96 -4.91
N THR A 408 -27.74 -7.94 -4.12
CA THR A 408 -26.43 -7.94 -3.46
C THR A 408 -25.28 -8.06 -4.46
N ALA A 409 -25.49 -8.65 -5.64
CA ALA A 409 -24.48 -8.66 -6.70
C ALA A 409 -24.19 -7.23 -7.20
N TRP A 410 -25.23 -6.42 -7.42
CA TRP A 410 -25.05 -5.03 -7.82
C TRP A 410 -24.39 -4.19 -6.70
N GLU A 411 -24.79 -4.40 -5.45
CA GLU A 411 -24.19 -3.76 -4.28
C GLU A 411 -22.70 -4.10 -4.18
N TRP A 412 -22.31 -5.34 -4.48
CA TRP A 412 -20.92 -5.77 -4.49
C TRP A 412 -20.09 -4.97 -5.51
N PHE A 413 -20.58 -4.82 -6.75
CA PHE A 413 -19.89 -4.02 -7.76
C PHE A 413 -19.87 -2.53 -7.42
N ALA A 414 -20.94 -2.00 -6.82
CA ALA A 414 -20.96 -0.63 -6.32
C ALA A 414 -19.90 -0.43 -5.23
N SER A 415 -19.81 -1.35 -4.27
CA SER A 415 -18.77 -1.35 -3.24
C SER A 415 -17.37 -1.54 -3.83
N TYR A 416 -17.19 -2.37 -4.86
CA TYR A 416 -15.90 -2.59 -5.50
C TYR A 416 -15.32 -1.30 -6.09
N LEU A 417 -16.18 -0.48 -6.70
CA LEU A 417 -15.84 0.79 -7.35
C LEU A 417 -15.69 1.94 -6.36
N ASP A 418 -16.46 1.92 -5.27
CA ASP A 418 -16.51 3.02 -4.30
C ASP A 418 -15.41 2.93 -3.22
N GLY A 419 -14.90 4.09 -2.79
CA GLY A 419 -13.95 4.21 -1.68
C GLY A 419 -12.58 3.57 -1.95
N ARG A 420 -12.18 3.46 -3.23
CA ARG A 420 -10.82 3.03 -3.59
C ARG A 420 -9.81 4.15 -3.38
N SER A 421 -8.64 3.79 -2.91
CA SER A 421 -7.51 4.71 -2.73
C SER A 421 -6.22 4.05 -3.17
N TYR A 422 -5.24 4.85 -3.55
CA TYR A 422 -3.90 4.36 -3.86
C TYR A 422 -2.83 5.17 -3.13
N GLN A 423 -1.65 4.58 -3.02
CA GLN A 423 -0.44 5.27 -2.61
C GLN A 423 0.64 5.01 -3.67
N THR A 424 1.25 6.06 -4.18
CA THR A 424 2.30 5.96 -5.18
C THR A 424 3.61 5.57 -4.50
N TYR A 425 4.43 4.76 -5.16
CA TYR A 425 5.77 4.40 -4.70
C TYR A 425 6.78 4.62 -5.82
N HIS A 426 7.79 5.43 -5.54
CA HIS A 426 8.88 5.72 -6.45
C HIS A 426 10.18 5.87 -5.66
N LEU A 427 11.23 5.15 -6.08
CA LEU A 427 12.58 5.19 -5.49
C LEU A 427 12.64 5.06 -3.96
N GLY A 428 11.87 4.14 -3.37
CA GLY A 428 11.89 3.90 -1.92
C GLY A 428 11.02 4.84 -1.11
N ARG A 429 10.35 5.82 -1.74
CA ARG A 429 9.45 6.76 -1.07
C ARG A 429 8.02 6.54 -1.52
N THR A 430 7.09 6.87 -0.63
CA THR A 430 5.66 6.75 -0.87
C THR A 430 4.95 8.09 -0.72
N ALA A 431 3.96 8.35 -1.57
CA ALA A 431 3.06 9.50 -1.50
C ALA A 431 1.62 9.01 -1.56
#